data_AF-A0A2N2NDJ5-F1
#
_entry.id   AF-A0A2N2NDJ5-F1
#
_cell.length_a   1.000
_cell.length_b   1.000
_cell.length_c   1.000
_cell.angle_alpha   90.00
_cell.angle_beta   90.00
_cell.angle_gamma   90.00
#
_symmetry.space_group_name_H-M   'P 1'
#
loop_
_entity.id
_entity.type
_entity.pdbx_description
1 polymer ?
#
loop_
_entity_poly.entity_id
_entity_poly.type
_entity_poly.pdbx_seq_one_letter_code
_entity_poly.pdbx_strand_id
1 'polypeptide(L)'
;MFRLFSRFTGWKIISVVCILTLTLSACQAASIPSDSNPTDGAKLSVLQATITPVQSIEPTDPLESPTEVNDVPVNQAQTAIPSGIVDSQPTPRPTLGPDDWQQFPVIPTEISVRAREIYQRGLAKGNDPAHFSKLGDCQNITTYFLAMYDNPELYTLGEQNSELQDTIDYFAGSWSRESKSVKGGFNVASVFNPIFSDREICEKNESPLDCELRLYKPSIVLISMEEWWNGDVPKYETYLRRIVETVIAHGAVPVLATKADNLEGDHDINRAIVNLAYEYELPLWNFWLAVQPIPAHGLQKDGFHLTNGINDFSSSAQLKRGWVQRNLTALQVLDVVRKGLENP
;
A
#
# COMPACT_ATOMS: atom_id res chain seq x y z
N MET A 1 -41.93 -30.58 -65.15
CA MET A 1 -41.94 -30.29 -66.60
C MET A 1 -41.68 -28.81 -66.80
N PHE A 2 -40.91 -28.41 -67.83
CA PHE A 2 -40.52 -27.02 -68.21
C PHE A 2 -39.78 -26.22 -67.09
N ARG A 3 -38.63 -25.53 -67.25
CA ARG A 3 -37.89 -24.81 -68.33
C ARG A 3 -37.94 -23.27 -68.13
N LEU A 4 -36.88 -22.59 -68.64
CA LEU A 4 -36.58 -21.14 -68.61
C LEU A 4 -35.98 -20.64 -67.27
N PHE A 5 -34.84 -19.93 -67.15
CA PHE A 5 -34.04 -19.00 -68.01
C PHE A 5 -34.75 -17.69 -68.43
N SER A 6 -34.18 -16.48 -68.34
CA SER A 6 -32.96 -15.98 -67.67
C SER A 6 -32.90 -14.44 -67.74
N ARG A 7 -32.01 -13.82 -66.94
CA ARG A 7 -31.42 -12.46 -67.13
C ARG A 7 -32.36 -11.24 -67.10
N PHE A 8 -31.95 -10.23 -66.34
CA PHE A 8 -31.71 -8.88 -66.89
C PHE A 8 -30.46 -8.27 -66.23
N THR A 9 -29.83 -7.29 -66.88
CA THR A 9 -28.46 -6.85 -66.56
C THR A 9 -28.33 -5.34 -66.36
N GLY A 10 -27.89 -4.94 -65.16
CA GLY A 10 -26.93 -3.87 -64.90
C GLY A 10 -27.29 -2.40 -65.16
N TRP A 11 -27.01 -1.54 -64.17
CA TRP A 11 -26.62 -0.15 -64.42
C TRP A 11 -25.51 0.32 -63.48
N LYS A 12 -24.59 1.08 -64.07
CA LYS A 12 -23.40 1.82 -63.61
C LYS A 12 -23.48 2.36 -62.15
N ILE A 13 -22.46 2.15 -61.31
CA ILE A 13 -21.25 3.00 -61.13
C ILE A 13 -21.59 4.46 -60.81
N ILE A 14 -21.21 4.92 -59.60
CA ILE A 14 -20.94 6.33 -59.21
C ILE A 14 -20.10 6.33 -57.90
N SER A 15 -19.35 7.40 -57.65
CA SER A 15 -18.62 7.68 -56.40
C SER A 15 -17.49 6.74 -55.97
N VAL A 16 -16.54 6.48 -56.88
CA VAL A 16 -15.12 6.57 -56.48
C VAL A 16 -14.67 8.00 -56.79
N VAL A 17 -14.16 8.69 -55.76
CA VAL A 17 -13.34 9.93 -55.72
C VAL A 17 -13.73 10.69 -54.44
N CYS A 18 -12.93 10.49 -53.40
CA CYS A 18 -12.69 11.52 -52.38
C CYS A 18 -11.41 11.18 -51.60
N ILE A 19 -10.32 11.85 -51.99
CA ILE A 19 -9.16 12.16 -51.13
C ILE A 19 -8.37 10.94 -50.59
N LEU A 20 -7.50 10.39 -51.44
CA LEU A 20 -6.14 10.04 -50.99
C LEU A 20 -5.39 11.36 -50.72
N THR A 21 -5.16 11.75 -49.47
CA THR A 21 -3.98 12.55 -49.03
C THR A 21 -3.92 12.62 -47.49
N LEU A 22 -3.25 11.64 -46.86
CA LEU A 22 -2.67 11.78 -45.53
C LEU A 22 -1.27 11.15 -45.56
N THR A 23 -0.34 11.87 -46.19
CA THR A 23 1.09 11.52 -46.23
C THR A 23 1.77 11.82 -44.90
N LEU A 24 2.87 11.11 -44.62
CA LEU A 24 3.65 11.29 -43.40
C LEU A 24 4.23 12.71 -43.30
N SER A 25 4.12 13.31 -42.12
CA SER A 25 5.03 14.35 -41.63
C SER A 25 5.48 13.96 -40.23
N ALA A 26 6.79 13.82 -40.03
CA ALA A 26 7.36 13.48 -38.73
C ALA A 26 7.35 14.69 -37.78
N CYS A 27 7.28 14.44 -36.47
CA CYS A 27 7.51 15.47 -35.46
C CYS A 27 8.96 15.96 -35.56
N GLN A 28 9.17 17.22 -35.97
CA GLN A 28 10.46 17.87 -35.78
C GLN A 28 10.66 18.17 -34.30
N ALA A 29 11.77 17.70 -33.72
CA ALA A 29 12.20 18.12 -32.40
C ALA A 29 12.65 19.59 -32.47
N ALA A 30 12.04 20.46 -31.66
CA ALA A 30 12.45 21.85 -31.57
C ALA A 30 13.78 21.97 -30.81
N SER A 31 14.87 22.23 -31.53
CA SER A 31 16.17 22.51 -30.94
C SER A 31 16.15 23.86 -30.21
N ILE A 32 16.31 23.85 -28.89
CA ILE A 32 16.49 25.07 -28.09
C ILE A 32 17.85 25.69 -28.46
N PRO A 33 17.91 26.98 -28.84
CA PRO A 33 19.19 27.66 -29.00
C PRO A 33 19.84 27.89 -27.63
N SER A 34 21.02 27.32 -27.41
CA SER A 34 21.94 27.82 -26.39
C SER A 34 22.67 29.03 -26.96
N ASP A 35 22.40 30.21 -26.42
CA ASP A 35 23.25 31.38 -26.64
C ASP A 35 23.58 32.03 -25.28
N SER A 36 24.79 32.57 -25.14
CA SER A 36 25.35 32.91 -23.84
C SER A 36 25.82 34.36 -23.72
N ASN A 37 25.76 34.85 -22.48
CA ASN A 37 26.35 36.06 -21.90
C ASN A 37 25.46 37.30 -21.64
N PRO A 38 25.81 38.13 -20.62
CA PRO A 38 24.81 38.92 -19.88
C PRO A 38 25.05 40.44 -19.87
N THR A 39 23.96 41.20 -19.68
CA THR A 39 23.97 42.55 -19.08
C THR A 39 22.59 42.92 -18.50
N ASP A 40 22.56 43.99 -17.71
CA ASP A 40 21.39 44.81 -17.35
C ASP A 40 20.20 44.18 -16.58
N GLY A 41 20.47 43.84 -15.32
CA GLY A 41 20.19 44.84 -14.27
C GLY A 41 18.75 45.30 -14.03
N ALA A 42 17.91 44.43 -13.46
CA ALA A 42 16.68 44.82 -12.77
C ALA A 42 16.85 44.73 -11.23
N LYS A 43 16.66 45.84 -10.51
CA LYS A 43 16.77 45.87 -9.03
C LYS A 43 15.48 45.35 -8.39
N LEU A 44 15.55 44.21 -7.70
CA LEU A 44 14.52 43.79 -6.73
C LEU A 44 14.92 44.23 -5.32
N SER A 45 14.02 44.94 -4.64
CA SER A 45 14.27 45.53 -3.33
C SER A 45 14.08 44.49 -2.21
N VAL A 46 15.18 44.01 -1.63
CA VAL A 46 15.13 43.12 -0.48
C VAL A 46 14.84 43.95 0.78
N LEU A 47 13.65 43.77 1.35
CA LEU A 47 13.32 44.30 2.68
C LEU A 47 14.09 43.52 3.74
N GLN A 48 15.18 44.09 4.25
CA GLN A 48 15.93 43.53 5.37
C GLN A 48 15.12 43.65 6.66
N ALA A 49 14.76 42.51 7.26
CA ALA A 49 14.18 42.48 8.60
C ALA A 49 15.30 42.67 9.64
N THR A 50 15.33 43.84 10.29
CA THR A 50 16.30 44.14 11.35
C THR A 50 16.02 43.29 12.58
N ILE A 51 16.95 42.38 12.92
CA ILE A 51 16.84 41.54 14.12
C ILE A 51 17.49 42.28 15.30
N THR A 52 16.67 42.82 16.21
CA THR A 52 17.16 43.47 17.44
C THR A 52 17.56 42.40 18.47
N PRO A 53 18.74 42.52 19.12
CA PRO A 53 19.11 41.61 20.21
C PRO A 53 18.18 41.79 21.42
N VAL A 54 17.56 40.70 21.88
CA VAL A 54 16.84 40.68 23.16
C VAL A 54 17.87 40.48 24.28
N GLN A 55 17.87 41.37 25.28
CA GLN A 55 18.73 41.20 26.46
C GLN A 55 18.23 40.01 27.29
N SER A 56 19.16 39.13 27.68
CA SER A 56 18.92 38.17 28.76
C SER A 56 18.75 38.92 30.07
N ILE A 57 17.74 38.55 30.86
CA ILE A 57 17.52 39.07 32.22
C ILE A 57 17.55 37.88 33.17
N GLU A 58 18.53 37.90 34.07
CA GLU A 58 18.76 36.88 35.10
C GLU A 58 18.02 37.27 36.40
N PRO A 59 17.15 36.41 36.95
CA PRO A 59 16.64 36.53 38.31
C PRO A 59 17.42 35.62 39.27
N THR A 60 17.92 36.19 40.36
CA THR A 60 18.66 35.47 41.40
C THR A 60 17.77 34.64 42.33
N ASP A 61 18.38 33.60 42.90
CA ASP A 61 17.98 32.81 44.09
C ASP A 61 17.53 33.68 45.31
N PRO A 62 16.82 33.15 46.35
CA PRO A 62 17.13 31.86 46.99
C PRO A 62 15.95 30.89 47.29
N LEU A 63 16.33 29.62 47.49
CA LEU A 63 15.57 28.54 48.14
C LEU A 63 14.66 28.97 49.32
N GLU A 64 13.42 28.47 49.32
CA GLU A 64 12.67 28.14 50.55
C GLU A 64 12.48 26.61 50.66
N SER A 65 12.51 26.09 51.89
CA SER A 65 12.45 24.64 52.17
C SER A 65 11.03 24.22 52.59
N PRO A 66 10.40 23.22 51.94
CA PRO A 66 9.11 22.69 52.40
C PRO A 66 9.25 21.90 53.71
N THR A 67 8.35 22.17 54.66
CA THR A 67 8.26 21.47 55.95
C THR A 67 7.76 20.03 55.78
N GLU A 68 8.22 19.10 56.63
CA GLU A 68 7.65 17.76 56.73
C GLU A 68 6.14 17.79 57.05
N VAL A 69 5.38 16.91 56.40
CA VAL A 69 3.96 16.67 56.69
C VAL A 69 3.80 15.18 57.00
N ASN A 70 3.18 14.87 58.14
CA ASN A 70 3.13 13.51 58.69
C ASN A 70 2.40 12.52 57.77
N ASP A 71 2.98 11.32 57.63
CA ASP A 71 2.36 10.18 56.94
C ASP A 71 1.05 9.73 57.59
N VAL A 72 0.07 9.41 56.75
CA VAL A 72 -1.13 8.64 57.13
C VAL A 72 -1.16 7.38 56.26
N PRO A 73 -1.07 6.16 56.83
CA PRO A 73 -0.90 4.94 56.05
C PRO A 73 -2.19 4.54 55.33
N VAL A 74 -2.34 4.98 54.08
CA VAL A 74 -3.40 4.50 53.17
C VAL A 74 -3.04 3.11 52.65
N ASN A 75 -3.67 2.09 53.22
CA ASN A 75 -3.48 0.69 52.82
C ASN A 75 -4.08 0.43 51.41
N GLN A 76 -3.30 0.65 50.36
CA GLN A 76 -3.70 0.34 48.99
C GLN A 76 -3.60 -1.17 48.72
N ALA A 77 -4.74 -1.85 48.66
CA ALA A 77 -4.83 -3.19 48.12
C ALA A 77 -4.49 -3.16 46.62
N GLN A 78 -3.27 -3.58 46.27
CA GLN A 78 -2.70 -3.42 44.94
C GLN A 78 -3.24 -4.47 43.96
N THR A 79 -4.47 -4.25 43.46
CA THR A 79 -5.09 -5.09 42.42
C THR A 79 -4.29 -4.98 41.13
N ALA A 80 -3.51 -6.02 40.82
CA ALA A 80 -2.66 -6.07 39.63
C ALA A 80 -3.51 -6.17 38.35
N ILE A 81 -3.74 -5.02 37.70
CA ILE A 81 -4.19 -4.96 36.31
C ILE A 81 -3.00 -5.40 35.44
N PRO A 82 -3.15 -6.38 34.52
CA PRO A 82 -2.07 -6.75 33.62
C PRO A 82 -1.80 -5.61 32.62
N SER A 83 -0.63 -4.98 32.73
CA SER A 83 -0.16 -3.97 31.76
C SER A 83 0.23 -4.63 30.43
N GLY A 84 -0.78 -5.01 29.64
CA GLY A 84 -0.64 -5.53 28.27
C GLY A 84 -0.23 -4.46 27.26
N ILE A 85 0.80 -3.66 27.57
CA ILE A 85 1.45 -2.79 26.58
C ILE A 85 2.32 -3.69 25.70
N VAL A 86 1.69 -4.23 24.66
CA VAL A 86 2.38 -4.80 23.52
C VAL A 86 3.23 -3.69 22.91
N ASP A 87 4.55 -3.73 23.09
CA ASP A 87 5.45 -2.70 22.59
C ASP A 87 5.32 -2.56 21.06
N SER A 88 5.52 -1.36 20.52
CA SER A 88 5.69 -1.17 19.08
C SER A 88 7.14 -1.40 18.64
N GLN A 89 8.09 -1.55 19.57
CA GLN A 89 9.46 -1.99 19.25
C GLN A 89 9.52 -3.46 18.80
N PRO A 90 10.48 -3.81 17.92
CA PRO A 90 10.68 -5.17 17.44
C PRO A 90 11.51 -6.04 18.40
N THR A 91 11.42 -7.35 18.22
CA THR A 91 12.20 -8.35 18.97
C THR A 91 13.61 -8.48 18.38
N PRO A 92 14.70 -8.52 19.18
CA PRO A 92 16.05 -8.75 18.67
C PRO A 92 16.17 -10.06 17.88
N ARG A 93 16.70 -9.96 16.65
CA ARG A 93 16.66 -11.03 15.64
C ARG A 93 17.97 -11.16 14.85
N PRO A 94 18.31 -12.35 14.32
CA PRO A 94 19.38 -12.50 13.33
C PRO A 94 19.09 -11.71 12.05
N THR A 95 20.11 -11.05 11.50
CA THR A 95 20.05 -10.41 10.18
C THR A 95 19.90 -11.48 9.09
N LEU A 96 19.03 -11.23 8.10
CA LEU A 96 18.88 -12.10 6.92
C LEU A 96 20.06 -11.95 5.95
N GLY A 97 20.33 -13.01 5.19
CA GLY A 97 21.12 -12.90 3.96
C GLY A 97 20.36 -12.09 2.89
N PRO A 98 21.08 -11.44 1.96
CA PRO A 98 20.50 -10.46 1.02
C PRO A 98 19.43 -11.03 0.08
N ASP A 99 19.46 -12.35 -0.15
CA ASP A 99 18.58 -13.07 -1.07
C ASP A 99 17.73 -14.16 -0.39
N ASP A 100 17.87 -14.37 0.92
CA ASP A 100 17.15 -15.40 1.68
C ASP A 100 15.63 -15.29 1.49
N TRP A 101 15.15 -14.05 1.45
CA TRP A 101 13.74 -13.70 1.25
C TRP A 101 13.17 -14.18 -0.09
N GLN A 102 13.99 -14.39 -1.11
CA GLN A 102 13.53 -14.89 -2.42
C GLN A 102 13.02 -16.34 -2.33
N GLN A 103 13.41 -17.07 -1.26
CA GLN A 103 12.95 -18.42 -0.97
C GLN A 103 11.80 -18.46 0.05
N PHE A 104 11.36 -17.31 0.60
CA PHE A 104 10.22 -17.26 1.50
C PHE A 104 8.92 -17.55 0.74
N PRO A 105 7.97 -18.31 1.31
CA PRO A 105 6.76 -18.72 0.59
C PRO A 105 5.89 -17.51 0.20
N VAL A 106 5.15 -17.65 -0.89
CA VAL A 106 4.21 -16.63 -1.41
C VAL A 106 3.17 -16.26 -0.35
N ILE A 107 2.65 -17.28 0.34
CA ILE A 107 1.68 -17.19 1.43
C ILE A 107 2.42 -17.53 2.74
N PRO A 108 2.26 -16.79 3.84
CA PRO A 108 2.94 -17.11 5.09
C PRO A 108 2.45 -18.46 5.62
N THR A 109 3.38 -19.34 6.01
CA THR A 109 3.06 -20.72 6.46
C THR A 109 2.56 -20.79 7.90
N GLU A 110 2.80 -19.75 8.69
CA GLU A 110 2.50 -19.70 10.12
C GLU A 110 2.34 -18.25 10.58
N ILE A 111 1.52 -18.03 11.62
CA ILE A 111 1.27 -16.71 12.21
C ILE A 111 1.91 -16.65 13.60
N SER A 112 2.83 -15.69 13.77
CA SER A 112 3.65 -15.55 14.97
C SER A 112 2.82 -15.24 16.24
N VAL A 113 3.40 -15.52 17.40
CA VAL A 113 2.86 -15.07 18.70
C VAL A 113 2.71 -13.54 18.70
N ARG A 114 3.73 -12.84 18.19
CA ARG A 114 3.78 -11.38 18.04
C ARG A 114 2.58 -10.80 17.28
N ALA A 115 2.21 -11.39 16.13
CA ALA A 115 1.06 -10.97 15.35
C ALA A 115 -0.27 -11.23 16.07
N ARG A 116 -0.38 -12.38 16.76
CA ARG A 116 -1.56 -12.74 17.57
C ARG A 116 -1.74 -11.79 18.76
N GLU A 117 -0.66 -11.38 19.44
CA GLU A 117 -0.69 -10.35 20.50
C GLU A 117 -1.21 -9.00 19.98
N ILE A 118 -0.74 -8.57 18.81
CA ILE A 118 -1.17 -7.32 18.17
C ILE A 118 -2.68 -7.36 17.90
N TYR A 119 -3.17 -8.46 17.31
CA TYR A 119 -4.60 -8.70 17.04
C TYR A 119 -5.45 -8.70 18.31
N GLN A 120 -5.06 -9.45 19.34
CA GLN A 120 -5.81 -9.54 20.61
C GLN A 120 -5.88 -8.18 21.31
N ARG A 121 -4.82 -7.36 21.25
CA ARG A 121 -4.88 -5.95 21.68
C ARG A 121 -5.81 -5.13 20.80
N GLY A 122 -5.84 -5.34 19.49
CA GLY A 122 -6.79 -4.72 18.56
C GLY A 122 -8.24 -4.94 18.98
N LEU A 123 -8.61 -6.19 19.24
CA LEU A 123 -9.95 -6.55 19.74
C LEU A 123 -10.26 -5.85 21.07
N ALA A 124 -9.29 -5.81 22.01
CA ALA A 124 -9.43 -5.11 23.28
C ALA A 124 -9.55 -3.57 23.15
N LYS A 125 -9.09 -2.99 22.03
CA LYS A 125 -9.30 -1.57 21.67
C LYS A 125 -10.60 -1.32 20.87
N GLY A 126 -11.34 -2.37 20.55
CA GLY A 126 -12.54 -2.29 19.72
C GLY A 126 -12.25 -2.08 18.23
N ASN A 127 -11.19 -2.72 17.71
CA ASN A 127 -11.03 -2.97 16.28
C ASN A 127 -11.91 -4.16 15.87
N ASP A 128 -12.47 -4.10 14.67
CA ASP A 128 -13.42 -5.09 14.19
C ASP A 128 -12.67 -6.29 13.58
N PRO A 129 -12.90 -7.53 14.05
CA PRO A 129 -12.24 -8.73 13.50
C PRO A 129 -12.54 -8.93 12.01
N ALA A 130 -13.71 -8.50 11.52
CA ALA A 130 -14.19 -8.65 10.14
C ALA A 130 -13.79 -7.50 9.19
N HIS A 131 -12.97 -6.55 9.64
CA HIS A 131 -12.49 -5.44 8.82
C HIS A 131 -11.00 -5.57 8.47
N PHE A 132 -10.65 -5.45 7.17
CA PHE A 132 -9.27 -5.20 6.76
C PHE A 132 -9.14 -3.89 5.96
N SER A 133 -8.07 -3.14 6.21
CA SER A 133 -7.72 -1.96 5.41
C SER A 133 -6.68 -2.31 4.36
N LYS A 134 -6.74 -1.60 3.22
CA LYS A 134 -5.66 -1.53 2.23
C LYS A 134 -4.84 -0.28 2.49
N LEU A 135 -3.52 -0.34 2.35
CA LEU A 135 -2.61 0.80 2.45
C LEU A 135 -1.64 0.73 1.27
N GLY A 136 -1.61 1.77 0.44
CA GLY A 136 -0.80 1.73 -0.78
C GLY A 136 -0.99 2.87 -1.76
N ASP A 137 -0.42 2.66 -2.95
CA ASP A 137 -0.34 3.61 -4.05
C ASP A 137 -1.35 3.32 -5.18
N CYS A 138 -1.00 3.63 -6.44
CA CYS A 138 -1.82 3.33 -7.61
C CYS A 138 -2.07 1.82 -7.84
N GLN A 139 -1.18 0.92 -7.37
CA GLN A 139 -1.34 -0.54 -7.50
C GLN A 139 -2.36 -1.12 -6.48
N ASN A 140 -3.02 -0.26 -5.72
CA ASN A 140 -3.93 -0.66 -4.62
C ASN A 140 -5.34 -0.06 -4.75
N ILE A 141 -5.62 0.70 -5.81
CA ILE A 141 -6.94 1.31 -6.04
C ILE A 141 -8.00 0.26 -6.41
N THR A 142 -9.25 0.58 -6.06
CA THR A 142 -10.43 -0.28 -6.25
C THR A 142 -10.72 -0.65 -7.71
N THR A 143 -10.18 0.09 -8.69
CA THR A 143 -10.27 -0.26 -10.12
C THR A 143 -9.59 -1.58 -10.46
N TYR A 144 -8.56 -1.99 -9.71
CA TYR A 144 -7.72 -3.15 -10.05
C TYR A 144 -7.56 -4.14 -8.90
N PHE A 145 -7.49 -3.66 -7.65
CA PHE A 145 -7.08 -4.44 -6.50
C PHE A 145 -8.24 -4.74 -5.55
N LEU A 146 -8.48 -6.03 -5.30
CA LEU A 146 -9.40 -6.63 -4.32
C LEU A 146 -10.91 -6.28 -4.42
N ALA A 147 -11.31 -5.18 -5.06
CA ALA A 147 -12.70 -4.71 -5.09
C ALA A 147 -13.68 -5.63 -5.82
N MET A 148 -13.19 -6.55 -6.67
CA MET A 148 -14.03 -7.51 -7.36
C MET A 148 -14.76 -8.46 -6.41
N TYR A 149 -14.23 -8.69 -5.20
CA TYR A 149 -14.78 -9.69 -4.29
C TYR A 149 -16.15 -9.32 -3.67
N ASP A 150 -16.52 -8.02 -3.62
CA ASP A 150 -17.88 -7.58 -3.29
C ASP A 150 -18.90 -7.81 -4.43
N ASN A 151 -18.48 -8.27 -5.62
CA ASN A 151 -19.38 -8.64 -6.71
C ASN A 151 -19.00 -10.01 -7.34
N PRO A 152 -19.74 -11.09 -7.03
CA PRO A 152 -19.55 -12.43 -7.61
C PRO A 152 -19.59 -12.53 -9.14
N GLU A 153 -20.07 -11.52 -9.87
CA GLU A 153 -20.00 -11.50 -11.35
C GLU A 153 -18.60 -11.14 -11.89
N LEU A 154 -17.67 -10.68 -11.03
CA LEU A 154 -16.36 -10.14 -11.42
C LEU A 154 -15.16 -11.07 -11.13
N TYR A 155 -15.41 -12.26 -10.56
CA TYR A 155 -14.38 -13.28 -10.30
C TYR A 155 -14.92 -14.71 -10.42
N THR A 156 -14.00 -15.68 -10.56
CA THR A 156 -14.30 -17.12 -10.49
C THR A 156 -13.20 -17.81 -9.70
N LEU A 157 -13.51 -18.39 -8.53
CA LEU A 157 -12.54 -19.10 -7.69
C LEU A 157 -12.05 -20.42 -8.33
N GLY A 158 -12.98 -21.15 -8.95
CA GLY A 158 -12.75 -22.54 -9.34
C GLY A 158 -12.71 -23.50 -8.15
N GLU A 159 -12.72 -24.81 -8.43
CA GLU A 159 -12.74 -25.87 -7.40
C GLU A 159 -11.52 -25.78 -6.45
N GLN A 160 -10.34 -25.44 -7.00
CA GLN A 160 -9.06 -25.39 -6.29
C GLN A 160 -8.87 -24.23 -5.31
N ASN A 161 -9.78 -23.25 -5.29
CA ASN A 161 -9.76 -22.11 -4.38
C ASN A 161 -11.14 -21.87 -3.73
N SER A 162 -12.02 -22.88 -3.75
CA SER A 162 -13.42 -22.74 -3.35
C SER A 162 -13.60 -22.43 -1.86
N GLU A 163 -12.64 -22.87 -1.05
CA GLU A 163 -12.52 -22.57 0.39
C GLU A 163 -12.14 -21.13 0.71
N LEU A 164 -11.73 -20.32 -0.27
CA LEU A 164 -11.50 -18.88 -0.08
C LEU A 164 -12.80 -18.07 -0.02
N GLN A 165 -13.94 -18.65 -0.41
CA GLN A 165 -15.25 -17.98 -0.31
C GLN A 165 -15.57 -17.61 1.15
N ASP A 166 -15.26 -18.48 2.12
CA ASP A 166 -15.42 -18.21 3.55
C ASP A 166 -14.72 -16.91 3.99
N THR A 167 -13.59 -16.58 3.35
CA THR A 167 -12.81 -15.37 3.65
C THR A 167 -13.34 -14.16 2.88
N ILE A 168 -13.85 -14.33 1.66
CA ILE A 168 -14.60 -13.28 0.94
C ILE A 168 -15.81 -12.84 1.76
N ASP A 169 -16.61 -13.81 2.22
CA ASP A 169 -17.84 -13.56 2.95
C ASP A 169 -17.57 -12.96 4.34
N TYR A 170 -16.50 -13.41 5.02
CA TYR A 170 -16.07 -12.86 6.31
C TYR A 170 -15.66 -11.38 6.24
N PHE A 171 -14.93 -10.96 5.20
CA PHE A 171 -14.47 -9.57 5.02
C PHE A 171 -15.41 -8.73 4.12
N ALA A 172 -16.67 -9.14 3.92
CA ALA A 172 -17.63 -8.46 3.05
C ALA A 172 -17.71 -6.94 3.35
N GLY A 173 -17.64 -6.11 2.31
CA GLY A 173 -17.58 -4.64 2.44
C GLY A 173 -16.19 -4.06 2.77
N SER A 174 -15.19 -4.87 3.14
CA SER A 174 -13.78 -4.45 3.13
C SER A 174 -13.26 -4.33 1.69
N TRP A 175 -13.76 -5.16 0.77
CA TRP A 175 -13.19 -5.39 -0.56
C TRP A 175 -13.21 -4.16 -1.48
N SER A 176 -14.40 -3.65 -1.81
CA SER A 176 -14.59 -2.53 -2.74
C SER A 176 -14.51 -1.15 -2.10
N ARG A 177 -14.48 -1.09 -0.76
CA ARG A 177 -14.34 0.16 -0.01
C ARG A 177 -13.04 0.90 -0.36
N GLU A 178 -13.17 2.20 -0.63
CA GLU A 178 -12.03 3.12 -0.76
C GLU A 178 -11.39 3.38 0.60
N SER A 179 -10.14 2.92 0.77
CA SER A 179 -9.31 3.25 1.93
C SER A 179 -8.83 4.70 1.85
N LYS A 180 -8.84 5.42 2.97
CA LYS A 180 -8.27 6.77 3.06
C LYS A 180 -6.74 6.78 3.06
N SER A 181 -6.09 5.62 3.23
CA SER A 181 -4.64 5.42 3.09
C SER A 181 -4.22 4.84 1.73
N VAL A 182 -5.12 4.84 0.73
CA VAL A 182 -4.83 4.46 -0.67
C VAL A 182 -5.10 5.63 -1.63
N LYS A 183 -4.15 5.94 -2.51
CA LYS A 183 -4.35 6.91 -3.60
C LYS A 183 -3.33 6.75 -4.72
N GLY A 184 -3.71 7.05 -5.95
CA GLY A 184 -2.75 7.22 -7.04
C GLY A 184 -1.75 8.33 -6.72
N GLY A 185 -0.46 8.03 -6.84
CA GLY A 185 0.63 8.94 -6.47
C GLY A 185 0.98 8.99 -4.98
N PHE A 186 0.44 8.10 -4.15
CA PHE A 186 0.98 7.87 -2.81
C PHE A 186 2.33 7.14 -2.82
N ASN A 187 3.05 7.29 -1.71
CA ASN A 187 4.25 6.56 -1.35
C ASN A 187 4.29 6.42 0.19
N VAL A 188 5.30 5.74 0.72
CA VAL A 188 5.44 5.51 2.18
C VAL A 188 5.48 6.80 3.03
N ALA A 189 5.87 7.95 2.47
CA ALA A 189 5.90 9.23 3.17
C ALA A 189 4.59 10.02 3.05
N SER A 190 3.86 9.91 1.94
CA SER A 190 2.65 10.71 1.69
C SER A 190 1.50 10.36 2.63
N VAL A 191 1.41 9.10 3.07
CA VAL A 191 0.37 8.63 4.01
C VAL A 191 0.46 9.27 5.40
N PHE A 192 1.53 10.00 5.70
CA PHE A 192 1.69 10.81 6.92
C PHE A 192 1.41 12.30 6.74
N ASN A 193 1.16 12.79 5.52
CA ASN A 193 1.03 14.23 5.25
C ASN A 193 -0.45 14.65 5.14
N PRO A 194 -0.98 15.45 6.10
CA PRO A 194 -2.39 15.84 6.12
C PRO A 194 -2.89 16.66 4.92
N ILE A 195 -1.99 17.16 4.05
CA ILE A 195 -2.39 17.83 2.81
C ILE A 195 -3.10 16.89 1.83
N PHE A 196 -2.90 15.58 1.96
CA PHE A 196 -3.50 14.56 1.11
C PHE A 196 -4.78 13.93 1.69
N SER A 197 -5.09 14.21 2.96
CA SER A 197 -6.26 13.68 3.67
C SER A 197 -7.58 14.18 3.07
N ASP A 198 -8.61 13.35 3.19
CA ASP A 198 -9.97 13.71 2.82
C ASP A 198 -10.53 14.75 3.80
N ARG A 199 -10.65 16.00 3.35
CA ARG A 199 -11.00 17.14 4.21
C ARG A 199 -12.47 17.17 4.64
N GLU A 200 -13.31 16.28 4.13
CA GLU A 200 -14.72 16.16 4.51
C GLU A 200 -14.94 15.08 5.59
N ILE A 201 -13.97 14.19 5.81
CA ILE A 201 -14.12 12.98 6.65
C ILE A 201 -12.97 12.81 7.67
N CYS A 202 -11.75 13.21 7.32
CA CYS A 202 -10.59 13.19 8.22
C CYS A 202 -10.56 14.42 9.13
N GLU A 203 -9.99 14.27 10.32
CA GLU A 203 -9.86 15.36 11.30
C GLU A 203 -8.78 16.38 10.87
N LYS A 204 -8.84 17.59 11.44
CA LYS A 204 -7.92 18.67 11.08
C LYS A 204 -6.49 18.30 11.48
N ASN A 205 -5.59 18.28 10.49
CA ASN A 205 -4.19 17.83 10.60
C ASN A 205 -4.02 16.30 10.81
N GLU A 206 -5.09 15.50 10.65
CA GLU A 206 -4.99 14.04 10.66
C GLU A 206 -4.32 13.54 9.38
N SER A 207 -3.50 12.49 9.48
CA SER A 207 -2.85 11.87 8.32
C SER A 207 -3.81 10.95 7.55
N PRO A 208 -3.57 10.68 6.24
CA PRO A 208 -4.32 9.68 5.49
C PRO A 208 -4.35 8.29 6.16
N LEU A 209 -3.26 7.92 6.86
CA LEU A 209 -3.15 6.67 7.60
C LEU A 209 -3.99 6.67 8.89
N ASP A 210 -3.83 7.68 9.75
CA ASP A 210 -4.56 7.78 11.01
C ASP A 210 -6.07 7.87 10.77
N CYS A 211 -6.48 8.60 9.73
CA CYS A 211 -7.86 8.72 9.28
C CYS A 211 -8.47 7.35 8.91
N GLU A 212 -7.75 6.54 8.12
CA GLU A 212 -8.19 5.19 7.78
C GLU A 212 -8.36 4.31 9.03
N LEU A 213 -7.39 4.33 9.94
CA LEU A 213 -7.36 3.47 11.12
C LEU A 213 -8.40 3.89 12.17
N ARG A 214 -8.60 5.20 12.39
CA ARG A 214 -9.63 5.74 13.28
C ARG A 214 -11.04 5.45 12.78
N LEU A 215 -11.29 5.62 11.48
CA LEU A 215 -12.63 5.48 10.88
C LEU A 215 -13.05 4.02 10.69
N TYR A 216 -12.15 3.16 10.23
CA TYR A 216 -12.50 1.77 9.88
C TYR A 216 -12.13 0.75 10.95
N LYS A 217 -11.19 1.08 11.84
CA LYS A 217 -10.70 0.22 12.92
C LYS A 217 -10.45 -1.24 12.52
N PRO A 218 -9.62 -1.50 11.49
CA PRO A 218 -9.40 -2.84 10.99
C PRO A 218 -8.69 -3.75 12.00
N SER A 219 -8.87 -5.05 11.86
CA SER A 219 -8.03 -6.06 12.52
C SER A 219 -6.72 -6.32 11.75
N ILE A 220 -6.74 -6.14 10.43
CA ILE A 220 -5.61 -6.39 9.51
C ILE A 220 -5.40 -5.18 8.58
N VAL A 221 -4.15 -4.82 8.30
CA VAL A 221 -3.82 -3.83 7.26
C VAL A 221 -2.87 -4.44 6.24
N LEU A 222 -3.35 -4.58 5.00
CA LEU A 222 -2.53 -5.03 3.88
C LEU A 222 -1.74 -3.85 3.30
N ILE A 223 -0.42 -3.88 3.46
CA ILE A 223 0.52 -2.82 3.09
C ILE A 223 1.25 -3.23 1.81
N SER A 224 1.02 -2.50 0.73
CA SER A 224 1.80 -2.62 -0.51
C SER A 224 2.10 -1.22 -1.07
N MET A 225 3.36 -0.82 -1.00
CA MET A 225 3.87 0.44 -1.50
C MET A 225 5.04 0.13 -2.43
N GLU A 226 4.93 0.47 -3.70
CA GLU A 226 5.93 0.12 -4.72
C GLU A 226 6.77 1.33 -5.14
N GLU A 227 6.25 2.53 -4.92
CA GLU A 227 6.85 3.80 -5.32
C GLU A 227 7.73 4.44 -4.21
N TRP A 228 8.94 4.87 -4.57
CA TRP A 228 10.07 5.22 -3.68
C TRP A 228 10.80 6.54 -4.00
N TRP A 229 10.33 7.34 -4.98
CA TRP A 229 10.72 8.72 -5.32
C TRP A 229 12.20 9.11 -5.09
N ASN A 230 12.97 9.17 -6.18
CA ASN A 230 14.39 9.56 -6.27
C ASN A 230 15.41 8.50 -5.82
N GLY A 231 14.99 7.26 -5.54
CA GLY A 231 15.93 6.16 -5.31
C GLY A 231 16.47 6.03 -3.87
N ASP A 232 15.72 6.52 -2.88
CA ASP A 232 16.18 6.65 -1.48
C ASP A 232 15.63 5.50 -0.60
N VAL A 233 16.24 4.31 -0.70
CA VAL A 233 15.89 3.12 0.12
C VAL A 233 15.95 3.37 1.63
N PRO A 234 17.00 3.99 2.21
CA PRO A 234 17.05 4.24 3.65
C PRO A 234 15.88 5.09 4.15
N LYS A 235 15.46 6.07 3.37
CA LYS A 235 14.25 6.87 3.64
C LYS A 235 12.97 6.08 3.42
N TYR A 236 12.90 5.25 2.39
CA TYR A 236 11.76 4.35 2.17
C TYR A 236 11.56 3.42 3.38
N GLU A 237 12.61 2.75 3.86
CA GLU A 237 12.55 1.90 5.06
C GLU A 237 12.14 2.71 6.29
N THR A 238 12.73 3.90 6.50
CA THR A 238 12.38 4.79 7.63
C THR A 238 10.88 5.10 7.68
N TYR A 239 10.25 5.37 6.53
CA TYR A 239 8.82 5.62 6.46
C TYR A 239 7.97 4.33 6.52
N LEU A 240 8.40 3.23 5.92
CA LEU A 240 7.70 1.94 6.00
C LEU A 240 7.70 1.38 7.43
N ARG A 241 8.81 1.52 8.14
CA ARG A 241 8.94 1.23 9.58
C ARG A 241 7.93 2.03 10.40
N ARG A 242 7.82 3.33 10.14
CA ARG A 242 6.82 4.20 10.77
C ARG A 242 5.38 3.77 10.43
N ILE A 243 5.10 3.29 9.21
CA ILE A 243 3.78 2.74 8.84
C ILE A 243 3.47 1.51 9.71
N VAL A 244 4.40 0.56 9.78
CA VAL A 244 4.29 -0.65 10.59
C VAL A 244 4.02 -0.30 12.05
N GLU A 245 4.83 0.57 12.66
CA GLU A 245 4.65 1.03 14.04
C GLU A 245 3.30 1.73 14.27
N THR A 246 2.85 2.55 13.33
CA THR A 246 1.55 3.24 13.40
C THR A 246 0.39 2.25 13.37
N VAL A 247 0.41 1.30 12.42
CA VAL A 247 -0.60 0.23 12.30
C VAL A 247 -0.64 -0.65 13.57
N ILE A 248 0.53 -1.03 14.09
CA ILE A 248 0.68 -1.77 15.34
C ILE A 248 0.11 -0.97 16.53
N ALA A 249 0.42 0.32 16.64
CA ALA A 249 -0.08 1.18 17.73
C ALA A 249 -1.61 1.38 17.66
N HIS A 250 -2.19 1.48 16.46
CA HIS A 250 -3.63 1.43 16.25
C HIS A 250 -4.25 0.06 16.57
N GLY A 251 -3.45 -1.01 16.62
CA GLY A 251 -3.86 -2.34 17.10
C GLY A 251 -4.25 -3.32 15.99
N ALA A 252 -4.03 -2.95 14.74
CA ALA A 252 -4.22 -3.86 13.60
C ALA A 252 -2.92 -4.61 13.29
N VAL A 253 -3.02 -5.81 12.72
CA VAL A 253 -1.87 -6.59 12.25
C VAL A 253 -1.44 -6.07 10.88
N PRO A 254 -0.22 -5.52 10.72
CA PRO A 254 0.31 -5.20 9.40
C PRO A 254 0.70 -6.48 8.66
N VAL A 255 0.28 -6.58 7.39
CA VAL A 255 0.68 -7.62 6.45
C VAL A 255 1.45 -6.94 5.33
N LEU A 256 2.73 -7.26 5.17
CA LEU A 256 3.64 -6.56 4.26
C LEU A 256 3.77 -7.28 2.92
N ALA A 257 3.77 -6.54 1.81
CA ALA A 257 3.80 -7.09 0.45
C ALA A 257 5.02 -6.60 -0.34
N THR A 258 5.81 -7.54 -0.87
CA THR A 258 6.92 -7.24 -1.81
C THR A 258 6.41 -6.71 -3.15
N LYS A 259 7.18 -5.85 -3.83
CA LYS A 259 6.93 -5.41 -5.20
C LYS A 259 7.15 -6.54 -6.21
N ALA A 260 6.43 -6.50 -7.34
CA ALA A 260 6.71 -7.39 -8.48
C ALA A 260 7.97 -6.98 -9.26
N ASP A 261 8.27 -5.68 -9.34
CA ASP A 261 9.37 -5.13 -10.11
C ASP A 261 10.71 -5.13 -9.36
N ASN A 262 11.77 -4.83 -10.11
CA ASN A 262 13.10 -4.48 -9.60
C ASN A 262 13.63 -3.25 -10.36
N LEU A 263 12.91 -2.12 -10.31
CA LEU A 263 13.35 -0.85 -10.89
C LEU A 263 14.58 -0.26 -10.17
N GLU A 264 14.82 -0.67 -8.92
CA GLU A 264 16.06 -0.40 -8.19
C GLU A 264 17.27 -1.15 -8.75
N GLY A 265 17.05 -2.27 -9.45
CA GLY A 265 18.06 -3.09 -10.11
C GLY A 265 18.73 -4.13 -9.20
N ASP A 266 18.68 -3.95 -7.88
CA ASP A 266 19.33 -4.81 -6.88
C ASP A 266 18.37 -5.49 -5.88
N HIS A 267 17.07 -5.18 -5.90
CA HIS A 267 16.02 -5.57 -4.94
C HIS A 267 16.07 -4.94 -3.53
N ASP A 268 16.75 -3.80 -3.32
CA ASP A 268 16.83 -3.16 -1.99
C ASP A 268 15.46 -2.78 -1.38
N ILE A 269 14.45 -2.42 -2.17
CA ILE A 269 13.11 -2.13 -1.63
C ILE A 269 12.43 -3.41 -1.13
N ASN A 270 12.55 -4.52 -1.86
CA ASN A 270 12.05 -5.82 -1.40
C ASN A 270 12.81 -6.32 -0.16
N ARG A 271 14.14 -6.08 -0.08
CA ARG A 271 14.91 -6.30 1.17
C ARG A 271 14.38 -5.47 2.33
N ALA A 272 14.13 -4.17 2.16
CA ALA A 272 13.58 -3.30 3.21
C ALA A 272 12.20 -3.78 3.70
N ILE A 273 11.31 -4.17 2.78
CA ILE A 273 9.99 -4.72 3.11
C ILE A 273 10.12 -6.02 3.93
N VAL A 274 10.97 -6.96 3.50
CA VAL A 274 11.09 -8.26 4.17
C VAL A 274 11.87 -8.17 5.49
N ASN A 275 12.89 -7.32 5.57
CA ASN A 275 13.61 -7.06 6.81
C ASN A 275 12.64 -6.56 7.89
N LEU A 276 11.80 -5.56 7.58
CA LEU A 276 10.77 -5.07 8.50
C LEU A 276 9.73 -6.15 8.85
N ALA A 277 9.26 -6.92 7.88
CA ALA A 277 8.33 -8.02 8.15
C ALA A 277 8.94 -9.06 9.10
N TYR A 278 10.19 -9.44 8.89
CA TYR A 278 10.87 -10.41 9.75
C TYR A 278 11.18 -9.84 11.14
N GLU A 279 11.72 -8.62 11.21
CA GLU A 279 12.11 -7.91 12.43
C GLU A 279 10.93 -7.69 13.40
N TYR A 280 9.76 -7.31 12.88
CA TYR A 280 8.53 -7.15 13.68
C TYR A 280 7.70 -8.45 13.79
N GLU A 281 8.23 -9.58 13.29
CA GLU A 281 7.60 -10.91 13.27
C GLU A 281 6.19 -10.93 12.62
N LEU A 282 6.03 -10.20 11.52
CA LEU A 282 4.76 -9.97 10.83
C LEU A 282 4.53 -10.93 9.65
N PRO A 283 3.27 -11.15 9.24
CA PRO A 283 2.97 -11.88 8.02
C PRO A 283 3.50 -11.14 6.78
N LEU A 284 4.22 -11.87 5.93
CA LEU A 284 4.73 -11.40 4.64
C LEU A 284 3.95 -12.07 3.51
N TRP A 285 3.54 -11.27 2.52
CA TRP A 285 3.08 -11.71 1.21
C TRP A 285 4.23 -11.55 0.20
N ASN A 286 4.86 -12.66 -0.19
CA ASN A 286 5.92 -12.66 -1.20
C ASN A 286 5.32 -12.65 -2.62
N PHE A 287 4.63 -11.55 -2.95
CA PHE A 287 4.06 -11.29 -4.27
C PHE A 287 5.11 -11.29 -5.40
N TRP A 288 6.36 -10.91 -5.09
CA TRP A 288 7.48 -11.02 -6.01
C TRP A 288 7.66 -12.47 -6.49
N LEU A 289 7.70 -13.42 -5.55
CA LEU A 289 7.80 -14.86 -5.85
C LEU A 289 6.55 -15.37 -6.58
N ALA A 290 5.36 -14.86 -6.27
CA ALA A 290 4.11 -15.23 -6.93
C ALA A 290 4.15 -15.00 -8.45
N VAL A 291 4.81 -13.93 -8.89
CA VAL A 291 4.87 -13.55 -10.31
C VAL A 291 6.08 -14.10 -11.05
N GLN A 292 7.14 -14.57 -10.38
CA GLN A 292 8.33 -15.09 -11.08
C GLN A 292 8.04 -16.19 -12.13
N PRO A 293 7.11 -17.16 -11.91
CA PRO A 293 6.83 -18.22 -12.88
C PRO A 293 6.01 -17.81 -14.11
N ILE A 294 5.43 -16.60 -14.14
CA ILE A 294 4.51 -16.18 -15.22
C ILE A 294 5.21 -15.27 -16.25
N PRO A 295 4.68 -15.16 -17.49
CA PRO A 295 5.34 -14.42 -18.56
C PRO A 295 5.66 -12.96 -18.19
N ALA A 296 6.88 -12.52 -18.51
CA ALA A 296 7.42 -11.20 -18.16
C ALA A 296 7.32 -10.87 -16.65
N HIS A 297 7.34 -11.90 -15.78
CA HIS A 297 7.13 -11.79 -14.34
C HIS A 297 5.86 -11.00 -13.98
N GLY A 298 4.81 -11.17 -14.81
CA GLY A 298 3.54 -10.47 -14.65
C GLY A 298 3.53 -9.01 -15.07
N LEU A 299 4.66 -8.41 -15.45
CA LEU A 299 4.81 -6.98 -15.74
C LEU A 299 4.56 -6.61 -17.20
N GLN A 300 4.17 -5.35 -17.44
CA GLN A 300 4.07 -4.74 -18.76
C GLN A 300 5.45 -4.28 -19.27
N LYS A 301 5.49 -3.71 -20.48
CA LYS A 301 6.74 -3.29 -21.16
C LYS A 301 7.50 -2.16 -20.46
N ASP A 302 6.87 -1.47 -19.51
CA ASP A 302 7.49 -0.46 -18.66
C ASP A 302 8.24 -1.05 -17.46
N GLY A 303 8.06 -2.34 -17.17
CA GLY A 303 8.67 -3.01 -16.02
C GLY A 303 8.02 -2.67 -14.68
N PHE A 304 6.87 -1.97 -14.66
CA PHE A 304 6.20 -1.52 -13.43
C PHE A 304 4.74 -1.96 -13.36
N HIS A 305 3.94 -1.63 -14.38
CA HIS A 305 2.51 -1.91 -14.32
C HIS A 305 2.25 -3.40 -14.52
N LEU A 306 1.36 -3.98 -13.71
CA LEU A 306 0.97 -5.38 -13.86
C LEU A 306 0.15 -5.61 -15.13
N THR A 307 0.30 -6.81 -15.70
CA THR A 307 -0.46 -7.24 -16.89
C THR A 307 -1.91 -7.52 -16.54
N ASN A 308 -2.80 -6.93 -17.34
CA ASN A 308 -4.24 -7.08 -17.20
C ASN A 308 -4.72 -8.50 -17.52
N GLY A 309 -5.76 -8.93 -16.82
CA GLY A 309 -6.48 -10.20 -17.01
C GLY A 309 -7.90 -10.10 -16.41
N ILE A 310 -8.66 -11.18 -16.53
CA ILE A 310 -9.95 -11.36 -15.83
C ILE A 310 -9.68 -12.21 -14.59
N ASN A 311 -10.32 -11.93 -13.45
CA ASN A 311 -10.11 -12.65 -12.19
C ASN A 311 -10.79 -14.05 -12.16
N ASP A 312 -10.60 -14.81 -13.23
CA ASP A 312 -11.00 -16.22 -13.34
C ASP A 312 -9.79 -17.08 -12.97
N PHE A 313 -9.73 -17.50 -11.71
CA PHE A 313 -8.65 -18.30 -11.14
C PHE A 313 -8.75 -19.78 -11.53
N SER A 314 -9.84 -20.21 -12.18
CA SER A 314 -9.90 -21.53 -12.82
C SER A 314 -9.14 -21.59 -14.15
N SER A 315 -8.88 -20.43 -14.77
CA SER A 315 -8.25 -20.34 -16.09
C SER A 315 -6.73 -20.21 -16.02
N SER A 316 -6.04 -21.27 -16.43
CA SER A 316 -4.58 -21.30 -16.60
C SER A 316 -4.02 -20.28 -17.62
N ALA A 317 -4.89 -19.58 -18.36
CA ALA A 317 -4.53 -18.44 -19.21
C ALA A 317 -4.61 -17.09 -18.49
N GLN A 318 -5.53 -16.95 -17.52
CA GLN A 318 -5.65 -15.76 -16.67
C GLN A 318 -4.67 -15.80 -15.50
N LEU A 319 -4.41 -16.97 -14.92
CA LEU A 319 -3.34 -17.19 -13.91
C LEU A 319 -1.92 -16.82 -14.41
N LYS A 320 -1.75 -16.46 -15.68
CA LYS A 320 -0.50 -15.94 -16.28
C LYS A 320 -0.46 -14.41 -16.36
N ARG A 321 -1.32 -13.71 -15.59
CA ARG A 321 -1.44 -12.25 -15.57
C ARG A 321 -1.13 -11.70 -14.17
N GLY A 322 -0.41 -10.59 -14.12
CA GLY A 322 0.07 -9.97 -12.88
C GLY A 322 -1.08 -9.58 -11.95
N TRP A 323 -2.12 -8.92 -12.47
CA TRP A 323 -3.29 -8.55 -11.66
C TRP A 323 -4.08 -9.75 -11.11
N VAL A 324 -4.17 -10.83 -11.88
CA VAL A 324 -4.89 -12.04 -11.48
C VAL A 324 -4.12 -12.77 -10.38
N GLN A 325 -2.81 -12.90 -10.51
CA GLN A 325 -1.95 -13.40 -9.42
C GLN A 325 -1.98 -12.50 -8.18
N ARG A 326 -2.01 -11.17 -8.36
CA ARG A 326 -2.08 -10.22 -7.24
C ARG A 326 -3.37 -10.37 -6.44
N ASN A 327 -4.53 -10.42 -7.11
CA ASN A 327 -5.82 -10.55 -6.44
C ASN A 327 -6.03 -11.94 -5.82
N LEU A 328 -5.54 -13.01 -6.44
CA LEU A 328 -5.63 -14.37 -5.89
C LEU A 328 -4.73 -14.54 -4.66
N THR A 329 -3.45 -14.21 -4.77
CA THR A 329 -2.50 -14.46 -3.67
C THR A 329 -2.73 -13.53 -2.49
N ALA A 330 -3.20 -12.29 -2.70
CA ALA A 330 -3.66 -11.44 -1.61
C ALA A 330 -4.84 -12.05 -0.83
N LEU A 331 -5.82 -12.66 -1.51
CA LEU A 331 -6.94 -13.34 -0.86
C LEU A 331 -6.46 -14.58 -0.08
N GLN A 332 -5.54 -15.37 -0.64
CA GLN A 332 -4.92 -16.51 0.04
C GLN A 332 -4.11 -16.10 1.28
N VAL A 333 -3.43 -14.94 1.26
CA VAL A 333 -2.77 -14.39 2.46
C VAL A 333 -3.79 -13.94 3.50
N LEU A 334 -4.85 -13.21 3.11
CA LEU A 334 -5.90 -12.79 4.03
C LEU A 334 -6.61 -13.99 4.67
N ASP A 335 -6.78 -15.09 3.94
CA ASP A 335 -7.36 -16.34 4.43
C ASP A 335 -6.50 -16.99 5.53
N VAL A 336 -5.21 -17.19 5.28
CA VAL A 336 -4.29 -17.80 6.25
C VAL A 336 -4.04 -16.89 7.45
N VAL A 337 -3.90 -15.58 7.23
CA VAL A 337 -3.75 -14.61 8.32
C VAL A 337 -5.01 -14.55 9.18
N ARG A 338 -6.21 -14.52 8.59
CA ARG A 338 -7.47 -14.61 9.34
C ARG A 338 -7.52 -15.89 10.18
N LYS A 339 -7.45 -17.06 9.52
CA LYS A 339 -7.57 -18.36 10.19
C LYS A 339 -6.53 -18.55 11.31
N GLY A 340 -5.30 -18.05 11.11
CA GLY A 340 -4.22 -18.06 12.10
C GLY A 340 -4.25 -16.94 13.15
N LEU A 341 -5.15 -15.96 13.06
CA LEU A 341 -5.41 -15.00 14.14
C LEU A 341 -6.65 -15.39 14.97
N GLU A 342 -7.65 -16.00 14.33
CA GLU A 342 -8.85 -16.52 15.00
C GLU A 342 -8.60 -17.79 15.82
N ASN A 343 -7.63 -18.64 15.43
CA ASN A 343 -7.34 -19.92 16.07
C ASN A 343 -5.91 -19.96 16.65
N PRO A 344 -5.73 -19.67 17.96
CA PRO A 344 -4.45 -19.77 18.70
C PRO A 344 -3.69 -21.09 18.51
#